data_AF-A0A1G6CMX7-F1
#
_entry.id   AF-A0A1G6CMX7-F1
#
_cell.length_a   1.000
_cell.length_b   1.000
_cell.length_c   1.000
_cell.angle_alpha   90.00
_cell.angle_beta   90.00
_cell.angle_gamma   90.00
#
_symmetry.space_group_name_H-M   'P 1'
#
loop_
_entity.id
_entity.type
_entity.pdbx_description
1 polymer ?
#
loop_
_entity_poly.entity_id
_entity_poly.type
_entity_poly.pdbx_seq_one_letter_code
_entity_poly.pdbx_strand_id
1 'polypeptide(L)'
;MKMIHPQKGFTLIEVIITIVITALMGVVVFTYMGNVLTRSHLPLTEVRNLSETVGVAERIVNSYENYVKDEIDWNDFKVVLATYDGVQWVPIDNIGTDFEDATFEILNVTVIRNNQHVSLLFTER
;
A
#
# COMPACT_ATOMS: atom_id res chain seq x y z
N MET A 1 73.92 -19.94 -2.29
CA MET A 1 73.13 -21.05 -1.70
C MET A 1 71.66 -20.76 -1.96
N LYS A 2 71.01 -21.50 -2.87
CA LYS A 2 69.64 -21.20 -3.34
C LYS A 2 68.67 -22.14 -2.64
N MET A 3 67.82 -21.61 -1.76
CA MET A 3 66.82 -22.39 -1.03
C MET A 3 65.66 -22.75 -1.96
N ILE A 4 65.51 -24.05 -2.23
CA ILE A 4 64.39 -24.60 -3.00
C ILE A 4 63.20 -24.74 -2.04
N HIS A 5 62.16 -23.92 -2.23
CA HIS A 5 60.91 -24.06 -1.50
C HIS A 5 60.12 -25.24 -2.09
N PRO A 6 59.64 -26.20 -1.29
CA PRO A 6 58.78 -27.27 -1.78
C PRO A 6 57.43 -26.68 -2.21
N GLN A 7 57.08 -26.81 -3.48
CA GLN A 7 55.74 -26.46 -3.97
C GLN A 7 54.74 -27.50 -3.48
N LYS A 8 53.92 -27.13 -2.49
CA LYS A 8 52.78 -27.95 -2.06
C LYS A 8 51.66 -27.78 -3.09
N GLY A 9 51.34 -28.85 -3.82
CA GLY A 9 50.16 -28.89 -4.69
C GLY A 9 48.86 -28.97 -3.88
N PHE A 10 47.73 -28.65 -4.52
CA PHE A 10 46.40 -28.81 -3.93
C PHE A 10 46.07 -30.28 -3.68
N THR A 11 45.48 -30.57 -2.53
CA THR A 11 44.99 -31.92 -2.24
C THR A 11 43.63 -32.17 -2.92
N LEU A 12 43.34 -33.42 -3.29
CA LEU A 12 42.04 -33.78 -3.89
C LEU A 12 40.88 -33.37 -2.98
N ILE A 13 41.02 -33.57 -1.67
CA ILE A 13 39.99 -33.25 -0.68
C ILE A 13 39.73 -31.74 -0.59
N GLU A 14 40.75 -30.91 -0.71
CA GLU A 14 40.63 -29.44 -0.70
C GLU A 14 39.87 -28.92 -1.92
N VAL A 15 40.10 -29.50 -3.10
CA VAL A 15 39.35 -29.17 -4.32
C VAL A 15 37.87 -29.56 -4.17
N ILE A 16 37.59 -30.73 -3.62
CA ILE A 16 36.19 -31.17 -3.39
C ILE A 16 35.50 -30.23 -2.40
N ILE A 17 36.15 -29.91 -1.27
CA ILE A 17 35.59 -29.03 -0.24
C ILE A 17 35.31 -27.63 -0.80
N THR A 18 36.23 -27.06 -1.57
CA THR A 18 36.04 -25.71 -2.15
C THR A 18 34.89 -25.67 -3.17
N ILE A 19 34.73 -26.70 -4.01
CA ILE A 19 33.60 -26.80 -4.94
C ILE A 19 32.27 -26.93 -4.16
N VAL A 20 32.24 -27.75 -3.10
CA VAL A 20 31.04 -27.92 -2.25
C VAL A 20 30.66 -26.60 -1.57
N ILE A 21 31.64 -25.90 -0.96
CA ILE A 21 31.39 -24.60 -0.33
C ILE A 21 30.88 -23.58 -1.36
N THR A 22 31.52 -23.53 -2.54
CA THR A 22 31.10 -22.61 -3.62
C THR A 22 29.68 -22.91 -4.10
N ALA A 23 29.32 -24.19 -4.24
CA ALA A 23 27.98 -24.60 -4.62
C ALA A 23 26.94 -24.18 -3.58
N LEU A 24 27.23 -24.38 -2.28
CA LEU A 24 26.34 -23.94 -1.19
C LEU A 24 26.17 -22.41 -1.17
N MET A 25 27.26 -21.66 -1.35
CA MET A 25 27.19 -20.21 -1.45
C MET A 25 26.39 -19.75 -2.68
N GLY A 26 26.55 -20.43 -3.82
CA GLY A 26 25.78 -20.16 -5.03
C GLY A 26 24.27 -20.35 -4.84
N VAL A 27 23.86 -21.41 -4.12
CA VAL A 27 22.46 -21.65 -3.78
C VAL A 27 21.92 -20.51 -2.90
N VAL A 28 22.64 -20.13 -1.85
CA VAL A 28 22.25 -19.02 -0.96
C VAL A 28 22.05 -17.73 -1.77
N VAL A 29 23.02 -17.35 -2.60
CA VAL A 29 22.93 -16.13 -3.44
C VAL A 29 21.72 -16.19 -4.37
N PHE A 30 21.47 -17.32 -5.03
CA PHE A 30 20.34 -17.47 -5.95
C PHE A 30 18.98 -17.38 -5.24
N THR A 31 18.82 -18.04 -4.09
CA THR A 31 17.57 -18.05 -3.33
C THR A 31 17.19 -16.66 -2.81
N TYR A 32 18.17 -15.86 -2.35
CA TYR A 32 17.89 -14.53 -1.81
C TYR A 32 17.78 -13.45 -2.90
N MET A 33 18.60 -13.51 -3.96
CA MET A 33 18.63 -12.46 -4.99
C MET A 33 17.46 -12.56 -5.97
N GLY A 34 16.92 -13.75 -6.23
CA GLY A 34 15.77 -13.96 -7.11
C GLY A 34 14.51 -13.22 -6.63
N ASN A 35 14.25 -13.17 -5.32
CA ASN A 35 13.09 -12.50 -4.74
C ASN A 35 13.19 -10.97 -4.78
N VAL A 36 14.40 -10.41 -4.63
CA VAL A 36 14.62 -8.95 -4.64
C VAL A 36 14.38 -8.38 -6.05
N LEU A 37 14.82 -9.08 -7.09
CA LEU A 37 14.67 -8.62 -8.47
C LEU A 37 13.22 -8.72 -8.97
N THR A 38 12.51 -9.79 -8.62
CA THR A 38 11.15 -10.07 -9.14
C THR A 38 10.05 -9.22 -8.50
N ARG A 39 10.23 -8.77 -7.24
CA ARG A 39 9.19 -8.03 -6.49
C ARG A 39 9.44 -6.53 -6.37
N SER A 40 10.51 -6.01 -6.97
CA SER A 40 10.91 -4.60 -6.90
C SER A 40 9.85 -3.60 -7.39
N HIS A 41 8.95 -4.02 -8.27
CA HIS A 41 7.87 -3.18 -8.81
C HIS A 41 6.63 -3.11 -7.90
N LEU A 42 6.45 -4.05 -6.97
CA LEU A 42 5.25 -4.10 -6.11
C LEU A 42 5.12 -2.84 -5.23
N PRO A 43 6.16 -2.37 -4.53
CA PRO A 43 6.06 -1.16 -3.71
C PRO A 43 5.70 0.09 -4.54
N LEU A 44 6.20 0.17 -5.78
CA LEU A 44 5.91 1.31 -6.66
C LEU A 44 4.43 1.30 -7.10
N THR A 45 3.90 0.12 -7.43
CA THR A 45 2.48 -0.03 -7.77
C THR A 45 1.58 0.31 -6.57
N GLU A 46 1.95 -0.10 -5.36
CA GLU A 46 1.16 0.23 -4.16
C GLU A 46 1.19 1.73 -3.83
N VAL A 47 2.35 2.39 -3.91
CA VAL A 47 2.44 3.84 -3.70
C VAL A 47 1.62 4.61 -4.76
N ARG A 48 1.68 4.17 -6.02
CA ARG A 48 0.87 4.76 -7.08
C ARG A 48 -0.63 4.59 -6.81
N ASN A 49 -1.07 3.38 -6.48
CA ASN A 49 -2.46 3.09 -6.15
C ASN A 49 -2.93 3.95 -4.97
N LEU A 50 -2.11 4.08 -3.93
CA LEU A 50 -2.41 4.92 -2.77
C LEU A 50 -2.54 6.40 -3.17
N SER A 51 -1.62 6.91 -3.97
CA SER A 51 -1.67 8.31 -4.45
C SER A 51 -2.94 8.59 -5.26
N GLU A 52 -3.38 7.64 -6.10
CA GLU A 52 -4.62 7.77 -6.86
C GLU A 52 -5.85 7.75 -5.93
N THR A 53 -5.88 6.87 -4.93
CA THR A 53 -6.94 6.81 -3.91
C THR A 53 -7.03 8.11 -3.10
N VAL A 54 -5.89 8.62 -2.63
CA VAL A 54 -5.81 9.89 -1.89
C VAL A 54 -6.27 11.06 -2.74
N GLY A 55 -5.90 11.09 -4.03
CA GLY A 55 -6.36 12.15 -4.94
C GLY A 55 -7.88 12.17 -5.13
N VAL A 56 -8.56 11.02 -5.08
CA VAL A 56 -10.04 10.97 -5.08
C VAL A 56 -10.59 11.46 -3.74
N ALA A 57 -10.01 11.03 -2.63
CA ALA A 57 -10.38 11.50 -1.29
C ALA A 57 -10.29 13.03 -1.16
N GLU A 58 -9.25 13.66 -1.69
CA GLU A 58 -9.09 15.12 -1.70
C GLU A 58 -10.19 15.83 -2.49
N ARG A 59 -10.60 15.27 -3.64
CA ARG A 59 -11.71 15.84 -4.44
C ARG A 59 -13.03 15.74 -3.70
N ILE A 60 -13.24 14.65 -2.94
CA ILE A 60 -14.42 14.51 -2.08
C ILE A 60 -14.40 15.58 -0.98
N VAL A 61 -13.25 15.78 -0.32
CA VAL A 61 -13.10 16.84 0.70
C VAL A 61 -13.38 18.22 0.11
N ASN A 62 -12.89 18.52 -1.10
CA ASN A 62 -13.20 19.77 -1.79
C ASN A 62 -14.72 19.90 -2.09
N SER A 63 -15.36 18.82 -2.51
CA SER A 63 -16.82 18.80 -2.73
C SER A 63 -17.58 19.08 -1.42
N TYR A 64 -17.12 18.52 -0.30
CA TYR A 64 -17.67 18.80 1.02
C TYR A 64 -17.42 20.25 1.46
N GLU A 65 -16.27 20.83 1.12
CA GLU A 65 -15.99 22.24 1.38
C GLU A 65 -16.99 23.15 0.66
N ASN A 66 -17.40 22.80 -0.56
CA ASN A 66 -18.45 23.54 -1.29
C ASN A 66 -19.81 23.43 -0.59
N TYR A 67 -20.12 22.27 0.01
CA TYR A 67 -21.31 22.12 0.86
C TYR A 67 -21.24 23.03 2.10
N VAL A 68 -20.10 23.05 2.79
CA VAL A 68 -19.89 23.90 3.99
C VAL A 68 -19.99 25.40 3.66
N LYS A 69 -19.70 25.78 2.41
CA LYS A 69 -19.82 27.15 1.89
C LYS A 69 -21.21 27.49 1.36
N ASP A 70 -22.19 26.60 1.50
CA ASP A 70 -23.55 26.75 0.97
C ASP A 70 -23.60 26.89 -0.57
N GLU A 71 -22.58 26.37 -1.29
CA GLU A 71 -22.56 26.36 -2.77
C GLU A 71 -23.33 25.16 -3.35
N ILE A 72 -23.46 24.08 -2.57
CA ILE A 72 -24.24 22.88 -2.89
C ILE A 72 -25.00 22.40 -1.64
N ASP A 73 -26.12 21.71 -1.82
CA ASP A 73 -26.86 21.11 -0.70
C ASP A 73 -26.29 19.75 -0.28
N TRP A 74 -26.69 19.25 0.90
CA TRP A 74 -26.26 17.94 1.42
C TRP A 74 -26.60 16.78 0.46
N ASN A 75 -27.78 16.84 -0.17
CA ASN A 75 -28.16 15.84 -1.17
C ASN A 75 -27.31 15.94 -2.43
N ASP A 76 -26.93 17.14 -2.86
CA ASP A 76 -26.04 17.32 -4.02
C ASP A 76 -24.65 16.76 -3.72
N PHE A 77 -24.14 16.93 -2.50
CA PHE A 77 -22.91 16.29 -2.06
C PHE A 77 -22.98 14.77 -2.17
N LYS A 78 -24.08 14.13 -1.72
CA LYS A 78 -24.28 12.67 -1.89
C LYS A 78 -24.35 12.23 -3.35
N VAL A 79 -24.97 13.03 -4.22
CA VAL A 79 -24.99 12.79 -5.66
C VAL A 79 -23.57 12.85 -6.22
N VAL A 80 -22.78 13.85 -5.84
CA VAL A 80 -21.37 13.98 -6.23
C VAL A 80 -20.56 12.76 -5.78
N LEU A 81 -20.74 12.28 -4.55
CA LEU A 81 -20.10 11.05 -4.07
C LEU A 81 -20.36 9.85 -4.99
N ALA A 82 -21.60 9.69 -5.48
CA ALA A 82 -21.97 8.61 -6.38
C ALA A 82 -21.36 8.72 -7.79
N THR A 83 -20.81 9.89 -8.16
CA THR A 83 -20.12 10.07 -9.45
C THR A 83 -18.67 9.60 -9.44
N TYR A 84 -18.05 9.48 -8.25
CA TYR A 84 -16.67 9.06 -8.13
C TYR A 84 -16.54 7.54 -8.22
N ASP A 85 -15.68 7.07 -9.13
CA ASP A 85 -15.37 5.66 -9.28
C ASP A 85 -14.61 5.10 -8.06
N GLY A 86 -15.06 3.95 -7.57
CA GLY A 86 -14.50 3.27 -6.39
C GLY A 86 -14.96 3.85 -5.05
N VAL A 87 -15.98 4.72 -5.02
CA VAL A 87 -16.49 5.32 -3.79
C VAL A 87 -17.74 4.60 -3.31
N GLN A 88 -17.75 4.24 -2.03
CA GLN A 88 -18.91 3.71 -1.32
C GLN A 88 -19.19 4.61 -0.13
N TRP A 89 -20.46 4.88 0.16
CA TRP A 89 -20.84 5.65 1.32
C TRP A 89 -22.03 5.02 2.03
N VAL A 90 -22.01 5.12 3.36
CA VAL A 90 -23.02 4.53 4.25
C VAL A 90 -23.35 5.56 5.33
N PRO A 91 -24.64 5.89 5.54
CA PRO A 91 -25.08 6.66 6.70
C PRO A 91 -24.78 5.91 8.00
N ILE A 92 -24.32 6.64 9.02
CA ILE A 92 -24.06 6.08 10.33
C ILE A 92 -25.31 6.24 11.19
N ASP A 93 -26.11 5.17 11.24
CA ASP A 93 -27.40 5.17 11.94
C ASP A 93 -27.29 4.94 13.46
N ASN A 94 -26.10 4.63 13.99
CA ASN A 94 -25.88 4.29 15.40
C ASN A 94 -24.61 4.94 15.96
N ILE A 95 -24.68 6.21 16.32
CA ILE A 95 -23.62 6.93 17.04
C ILE A 95 -23.92 6.87 18.54
N GLY A 96 -24.13 5.67 19.08
CA GLY A 96 -24.52 5.50 20.48
C GLY A 96 -25.92 6.02 20.82
N THR A 97 -26.43 5.61 21.97
CA THR A 97 -27.80 5.92 22.43
C THR A 97 -28.01 7.39 22.81
N ASP A 98 -26.94 8.20 22.85
CA ASP A 98 -26.99 9.61 23.27
C ASP A 98 -27.37 10.56 22.11
N PHE A 99 -27.54 10.03 20.89
CA PHE A 99 -27.77 10.80 19.67
C PHE A 99 -29.01 10.33 18.88
N GLU A 100 -29.94 9.56 19.50
CA GLU A 100 -31.14 9.04 18.84
C GLU A 100 -32.07 10.13 18.27
N ASP A 101 -31.99 11.38 18.77
CA ASP A 101 -32.75 12.54 18.29
C ASP A 101 -31.91 13.54 17.45
N ALA A 102 -30.72 13.14 16.98
CA ALA A 102 -29.87 14.00 16.17
C ALA A 102 -30.56 14.37 14.84
N THR A 103 -30.72 15.68 14.56
CA THR A 103 -31.28 16.18 13.29
C THR A 103 -30.26 16.22 12.15
N PHE A 104 -29.06 15.70 12.37
CA PHE A 104 -27.95 15.73 11.41
C PHE A 104 -27.52 14.31 11.06
N GLU A 105 -27.20 14.09 9.79
CA GLU A 105 -26.69 12.82 9.30
C GLU A 105 -25.16 12.80 9.25
N ILE A 106 -24.55 11.65 9.59
CA ILE A 106 -23.12 11.41 9.38
C ILE A 106 -22.95 10.32 8.33
N LEU A 107 -22.06 10.56 7.37
CA LEU A 107 -21.69 9.62 6.32
C LEU A 107 -20.29 9.09 6.57
N ASN A 108 -20.14 7.76 6.53
CA ASN A 108 -18.86 7.11 6.31
C ASN A 108 -18.65 6.91 4.81
N VAL A 109 -17.66 7.59 4.23
CA VAL A 109 -17.31 7.51 2.82
C VAL A 109 -15.99 6.78 2.69
N THR A 110 -15.99 5.66 1.98
CA THR A 110 -14.81 4.83 1.74
C THR A 110 -14.46 4.83 0.26
N VAL A 111 -13.23 5.25 -0.06
CA VAL A 111 -12.63 5.15 -1.38
C VAL A 111 -11.84 3.85 -1.47
N ILE A 112 -12.18 3.00 -2.43
CA ILE A 112 -11.59 1.69 -2.66
C ILE A 112 -10.98 1.70 -4.06
N ARG A 113 -9.66 1.52 -4.16
CA ARG A 113 -8.98 1.22 -5.42
C ARG A 113 -7.96 0.12 -5.21
N ASN A 114 -8.08 -0.95 -5.99
CA ASN A 114 -7.22 -2.13 -5.89
C ASN A 114 -7.16 -2.64 -4.44
N ASN A 115 -6.00 -2.55 -3.80
CA ASN A 115 -5.77 -2.99 -2.42
C ASN A 115 -5.67 -1.83 -1.41
N GLN A 116 -6.07 -0.62 -1.82
CA GLN A 116 -5.99 0.59 -1.02
C GLN A 116 -7.39 1.07 -0.64
N HIS A 117 -7.55 1.36 0.65
CA HIS A 117 -8.81 1.80 1.25
C HIS A 117 -8.56 3.09 2.05
N VAL A 118 -9.33 4.12 1.77
CA VAL A 118 -9.30 5.38 2.53
C VAL A 118 -10.73 5.70 2.95
N SER A 119 -10.97 5.78 4.25
CA SER A 119 -12.27 6.13 4.82
C SER A 119 -12.25 7.52 5.43
N LEU A 120 -13.31 8.27 5.21
CA LEU A 120 -13.51 9.64 5.68
C LEU A 120 -14.91 9.74 6.29
N LEU A 121 -15.05 10.59 7.30
CA LEU A 121 -16.32 10.86 7.95
C LEU A 121 -16.75 12.30 7.62
N PHE A 122 -18.00 12.46 7.20
CA PHE A 122 -18.60 13.75 6.90
C PHE A 122 -19.90 13.91 7.68
N THR A 123 -20.20 15.11 8.13
CA THR A 123 -21.43 15.43 8.88
C THR A 123 -22.25 16.47 8.13
N GLU A 124 -23.56 16.29 8.16
CA GLU A 124 -24.53 17.32 7.86
C GLU A 124 -24.45 18.41 8.94
N ARG A 125 -24.65 19.66 8.53
CA ARG A 125 -24.61 20.85 9.36
C ARG A 125 -26.00 21.31 9.77
#